data_AF-X1IA86-F1
#
_entry.id   AF-X1IA86-F1
#
_cell.length_a   1.000
_cell.length_b   1.000
_cell.length_c   1.000
_cell.angle_alpha   90.00
_cell.angle_beta   90.00
_cell.angle_gamma   90.00
#
_symmetry.space_group_name_H-M   'P 1'
#
loop_
_entity.id
_entity.type
_entity.pdbx_description
1 polymer ?
#
loop_
_entity_poly.entity_id
_entity_poly.type
_entity_poly.pdbx_seq_one_letter_code
_entity_poly.pdbx_strand_id
1 'polypeptide(L)' 'MLIKNGFDVGIVYSEEKNRKNINSRAKKSVCLNTGLHLGKILEKLSQYADGSGGGHDGAASITFNAELK' A
#
# COMPACT_ATOMS: atom_id res chain seq x y z
N MET A 1 8.42 9.45 8.68
CA MET A 1 8.50 8.38 7.65
C MET A 1 8.87 7.08 8.35
N LEU A 2 7.94 6.12 8.48
CA LEU A 2 8.14 4.89 9.27
C LEU A 2 9.45 4.15 8.92
N ILE A 3 9.78 4.09 7.63
CA ILE A 3 11.02 3.46 7.13
C ILE A 3 12.29 4.07 7.76
N LYS A 4 12.33 5.38 7.97
CA LYS A 4 13.49 6.07 8.60
C LYS A 4 13.59 5.80 10.10
N ASN A 5 12.51 5.36 10.74
CA ASN A 5 12.49 4.97 12.15
C ASN A 5 12.81 3.48 12.36
N GLY A 6 13.34 2.79 11.35
CA GLY A 6 13.79 1.41 11.45
C GLY A 6 12.79 0.35 10.99
N PHE A 7 11.54 0.73 10.68
CA PHE A 7 10.53 -0.22 10.20
C PHE A 7 10.88 -0.77 8.81
N ASP A 8 10.75 -2.08 8.64
CA ASP A 8 11.01 -2.78 7.36
C ASP A 8 9.91 -2.52 6.33
N VAL A 9 8.66 -2.48 6.80
CA VAL A 9 7.46 -2.14 6.03
C VAL A 9 6.61 -1.18 6.86
N GLY A 10 6.04 -0.16 6.20
CA GLY A 10 5.11 0.78 6.80
C GLY A 10 3.84 0.87 5.96
N ILE A 11 2.69 0.78 6.62
CA ILE A 11 1.36 0.91 6.01
C ILE A 11 0.61 1.96 6.80
N VAL A 12 0.05 2.95 6.10
CA VAL A 12 -0.72 4.03 6.70
C VAL A 12 -2.07 4.08 6.02
N TYR A 13 -3.12 3.98 6.82
CA TYR A 13 -4.50 4.20 6.40
C TYR A 13 -4.92 5.63 6.76
N SER A 14 -5.68 6.27 5.88
CA SER A 14 -6.33 7.54 6.14
C SER A 14 -7.72 7.55 5.54
N GLU A 15 -8.65 8.22 6.21
CA GLU A 15 -10.04 8.34 5.77
C GLU A 15 -10.45 9.81 5.74
N GLU A 16 -10.99 10.22 4.60
CA GLU A 16 -11.71 11.47 4.40
C GLU A 16 -13.16 11.14 4.04
N LYS A 17 -14.08 12.11 4.16
CA LYS A 17 -15.54 11.91 4.06
C LYS A 17 -16.00 10.90 2.99
N ASN A 18 -15.39 10.90 1.81
CA ASN A 18 -15.78 10.04 0.69
C ASN A 18 -14.61 9.22 0.13
N ARG A 19 -13.48 9.13 0.83
CA ARG A 19 -12.26 8.53 0.27
C ARG A 19 -11.41 7.86 1.34
N LYS A 20 -11.15 6.57 1.16
CA LYS A 20 -10.22 5.78 1.98
C LYS A 20 -8.94 5.57 1.19
N ASN A 21 -7.80 5.78 1.85
CA ASN A 21 -6.49 5.63 1.23
C ASN A 21 -5.59 4.75 2.10
N ILE A 22 -4.84 3.85 1.45
CA ILE A 22 -3.72 3.15 2.06
C ILE A 22 -2.46 3.52 1.31
N ASN A 23 -1.45 3.99 2.04
CA ASN A 23 -0.10 4.23 1.53
C ASN A 23 0.87 3.25 2.16
N SER A 24 1.67 2.59 1.33
CA SER A 24 2.64 1.59 1.76
C SER A 24 4.05 1.93 1.31
N ARG A 25 5.03 1.58 2.14
CA ARG A 25 6.46 1.68 1.86
C ARG A 25 7.17 0.46 2.42
N ALA A 26 8.24 0.02 1.78
CA ALA A 26 9.16 -0.98 2.29
C ALA A 26 10.61 -0.56 2.03
N LYS A 27 11.54 -1.06 2.86
CA LYS A 27 12.98 -0.93 2.57
C LYS A 27 13.32 -1.70 1.30
N LYS A 28 14.21 -1.15 0.48
CA LYS A 28 14.69 -1.81 -0.75
C LYS A 28 15.27 -3.20 -0.49
N SER A 29 16.02 -3.38 0.60
CA SER A 29 16.57 -4.69 0.99
C SER A 29 15.48 -5.73 1.25
N VAL A 30 14.36 -5.34 1.84
CA VAL A 30 13.21 -6.22 2.09
C VAL A 30 12.60 -6.68 0.77
N CYS A 31 12.36 -5.75 -0.17
CA CYS A 31 11.82 -6.08 -1.48
C CYS A 31 12.72 -7.07 -2.24
N LEU A 32 14.03 -6.82 -2.26
CA LEU A 32 15.00 -7.69 -2.96
C LEU A 32 15.14 -9.07 -2.32
N ASN A 33 15.21 -9.15 -0.99
CA ASN A 33 15.48 -10.41 -0.29
C ASN A 33 14.26 -11.32 -0.15
N THR A 34 13.05 -10.75 -0.22
CA THR A 34 11.79 -11.49 0.00
C THR A 34 10.94 -11.62 -1.26
N GLY A 35 11.21 -10.83 -2.30
CA GLY A 35 10.34 -10.69 -3.46
C GLY A 35 9.06 -9.89 -3.19
N LEU A 36 8.96 -9.22 -2.03
CA LEU A 36 7.82 -8.36 -1.70
C LEU A 36 7.61 -7.30 -2.79
N HIS A 37 6.40 -7.27 -3.35
CA HIS A 37 6.00 -6.28 -4.34
C HIS A 37 4.69 -5.61 -3.96
N LEU A 38 4.78 -4.49 -3.23
CA LEU A 38 3.61 -3.75 -2.72
C LEU A 38 2.68 -3.27 -3.85
N GLY A 39 3.22 -2.84 -4.98
CA GLY A 39 2.43 -2.43 -6.15
C GLY A 39 1.44 -3.51 -6.61
N LYS A 40 1.93 -4.72 -6.89
CA LYS A 40 1.10 -5.87 -7.29
C LYS A 40 0.06 -6.26 -6.24
N ILE A 41 0.43 -6.17 -4.95
CA ILE A 41 -0.50 -6.46 -3.85
C ILE A 41 -1.68 -5.47 -3.88
N LEU A 42 -1.39 -4.17 -3.99
CA LEU A 42 -2.42 -3.14 -3.97
C LEU A 42 -3.21 -3.05 -5.29
N GLU A 43 -2.59 -3.36 -6.42
CA GLU A 43 -3.28 -3.56 -7.70
C GLU A 43 -4.30 -4.70 -7.60
N LYS A 44 -3.88 -5.85 -7.06
CA LYS A 44 -4.79 -6.97 -6.84
C LYS A 44 -5.89 -6.62 -5.85
N LEU A 45 -5.58 -5.89 -4.77
CA LEU A 45 -6.59 -5.44 -3.80
C LEU A 45 -7.63 -4.50 -4.43
N SER A 46 -7.22 -3.65 -5.38
CA SER A 46 -8.15 -2.73 -6.08
C SER A 46 -9.19 -3.43 -6.95
N GLN A 47 -8.97 -4.70 -7.29
CA GLN A 47 -9.98 -5.52 -7.97
C GLN A 47 -11.13 -5.92 -7.04
N TYR A 48 -10.92 -5.86 -5.72
CA TYR A 48 -11.92 -6.21 -4.70
C TYR A 48 -12.49 -4.99 -3.99
N ALA A 49 -11.70 -3.93 -3.86
CA ALA A 49 -12.11 -2.66 -3.27
C ALA A 49 -12.35 -1.67 -4.41
N ASP A 50 -13.62 -1.36 -4.69
CA ASP A 50 -14.08 -0.40 -5.72
C ASP A 50 -13.24 0.89 -5.70
N GLY A 51 -12.18 0.88 -6.50
CA GLY A 51 -11.01 1.68 -6.22
C GLY A 51 -9.86 1.45 -7.20
N SER A 52 -8.76 2.16 -6.98
CA SER A 52 -7.58 2.15 -7.82
C SER A 52 -6.33 2.02 -6.97
N GLY A 53 -5.52 1.00 -7.24
CA GLY A 53 -4.30 0.71 -6.50
C GLY A 53 -3.16 0.27 -7.41
N GLY A 54 -1.92 0.50 -6.95
CA GLY A 54 -0.73 0.16 -7.71
C GLY A 54 0.54 0.86 -7.19
N GLY A 55 1.63 0.70 -7.93
CA GLY A 55 2.92 1.32 -7.63
C GLY A 55 4.11 0.39 -7.88
N HIS A 56 5.23 0.70 -7.24
CA HIS A 56 6.47 -0.09 -7.31
C HIS A 56 6.53 -1.12 -6.18
N ASP A 57 7.55 -1.97 -6.22
CA ASP A 57 7.82 -3.00 -5.21
C ASP A 57 7.93 -2.44 -3.78
N GLY A 58 8.66 -1.33 -3.61
CA GLY A 58 8.90 -0.69 -2.31
C GLY A 58 7.98 0.49 -1.97
N ALA A 59 7.08 0.88 -2.87
CA ALA A 59 6.21 2.05 -2.67
C ALA A 59 4.93 1.94 -3.50
N ALA A 60 3.80 1.82 -2.83
CA ALA A 60 2.50 1.68 -3.49
C ALA A 60 1.38 2.34 -2.70
N SER A 61 0.26 2.61 -3.37
CA SER A 61 -0.94 3.16 -2.76
C SER A 61 -2.21 2.54 -3.34
N ILE A 62 -3.31 2.61 -2.59
CA ILE A 62 -4.66 2.30 -3.05
C ILE A 62 -5.63 3.35 -2.51
N THR A 63 -6.57 3.76 -3.36
CA THR A 63 -7.71 4.61 -3.04
C THR A 63 -9.00 3.83 -3.30
N PHE A 64 -9.95 3.85 -2.38
CA PHE A 64 -11.24 3.18 -2.56
C PHE A 64 -12.38 3.92 -1.87
N ASN A 65 -13.59 3.73 -2.40
CA ASN A 65 -14.81 4.35 -1.90
C ASN A 65 -15.55 3.35 -1.00
N ALA A 66 -15.54 3.60 0.31
CA ALA A 66 -16.37 2.94 1.33
C ALA A 66 -16.07 1.45 1.67
N GLU A 67 -16.74 0.97 2.72
CA GLU A 67 -16.40 -0.19 3.56
C GLU A 67 -16.08 -1.47 2.79
N LEU A 68 -14.92 -2.07 3.11
CA LEU A 68 -14.53 -3.41 2.66
C LEU A 68 -15.65 -4.37 3.04
N LYS A 69 -16.35 -4.93 2.03
CA LYS A 69 -17.34 -6.00 2.21
C LYS A 69 -16.67 -7.33 2.52
#